data_AF-A0A259SPM9-F1
#
_entry.id   AF-A0A259SPM9-F1
#
_cell.length_a   1.000
_cell.length_b   1.000
_cell.length_c   1.000
_cell.angle_alpha   90.00
_cell.angle_beta   90.00
_cell.angle_gamma   90.00
#
_symmetry.space_group_name_H-M   'P 1'
#
loop_
_entity.id
_entity.type
_entity.pdbx_description
1 polymer ?
#
loop_
_entity_poly.entity_id
_entity_poly.type
_entity_poly.pdbx_seq_one_letter_code
_entity_poly.pdbx_strand_id
1 'polypeptide(L)'
;MACDDRRAAGSIGIPLILADARIRAAVLGGCFGTEPVLALARQVTIPVEVILSWDDPELDRPSGLALFDAFGSPDKTLRAHVGGHHQVPWVEVEQSERFLEWCLAGRGAWRGVASDGSGT
;
A
#
# COMPACT_ATOMS: atom_id res chain seq x y z
N MET A 1 -8.03 12.87 20.93
CA MET A 1 -6.56 12.78 21.04
C MET A 1 -6.03 12.81 19.62
N ALA A 2 -5.58 13.97 19.14
CA ALA A 2 -5.07 14.11 17.78
C ALA A 2 -3.72 13.39 17.71
N CYS A 3 -3.61 12.39 16.83
CA CYS A 3 -2.33 11.74 16.54
C CYS A 3 -1.39 12.78 15.93
N ASP A 4 -0.14 12.81 16.41
CA ASP A 4 0.91 13.69 15.89
C ASP A 4 1.25 13.26 14.45
N ASP A 5 0.90 14.11 13.47
CA ASP A 5 1.12 13.91 12.02
C ASP A 5 2.58 13.57 11.65
N ARG A 6 3.52 13.74 12.58
CA ARG A 6 4.96 13.49 12.40
C ARG A 6 5.40 12.04 12.61
N ARG A 7 4.52 11.11 13.02
CA ARG A 7 4.89 9.71 13.34
C ARG A 7 4.36 8.65 12.38
N ALA A 8 3.66 9.03 11.33
CA ALA A 8 3.19 8.13 10.28
C ALA A 8 4.34 7.67 9.37
N ALA A 9 4.57 6.36 9.20
CA ALA A 9 5.55 5.84 8.24
C ALA A 9 5.22 6.28 6.78
N GLY A 10 3.93 6.45 6.48
CA GLY A 10 3.43 6.96 5.20
C GLY A 10 3.88 8.40 4.88
N SER A 11 4.15 9.22 5.89
CA SER A 11 4.66 10.58 5.72
C SER A 11 6.10 10.64 5.22
N ILE A 12 6.82 9.51 5.23
CA ILE A 12 8.18 9.42 4.65
C ILE A 12 8.15 8.61 3.36
N GLY A 13 7.49 7.45 3.37
CA GLY A 13 7.49 6.52 2.24
C GLY A 13 6.88 7.12 0.97
N ILE A 14 5.69 7.74 1.05
CA ILE A 14 5.00 8.28 -0.12
C ILE A 14 5.77 9.47 -0.73
N PRO A 15 6.22 10.48 0.03
CA PRO A 15 7.06 11.55 -0.54
C PRO A 15 8.34 11.04 -1.19
N LEU A 16 8.99 10.03 -0.60
CA LEU A 16 10.21 9.45 -1.15
C LEU A 16 9.95 8.78 -2.50
N ILE A 17 8.86 8.01 -2.62
CA ILE A 17 8.44 7.40 -3.89
C ILE A 17 8.28 8.45 -4.99
N LEU A 18 7.68 9.59 -4.67
CA LEU A 18 7.46 10.67 -5.64
C LEU A 18 8.75 11.45 -5.97
N ALA A 19 9.68 11.53 -5.02
CA ALA A 19 10.92 12.28 -5.18
C ALA A 19 12.02 11.53 -5.95
N ASP A 20 11.99 10.19 -5.96
CA ASP A 20 13.04 9.37 -6.57
C ASP A 20 12.51 8.39 -7.62
N ALA A 21 12.72 8.73 -8.89
CA ALA A 21 12.27 7.93 -10.04
C ALA A 21 12.92 6.53 -10.12
N ARG A 22 13.97 6.25 -9.34
CA ARG A 22 14.60 4.92 -9.26
C ARG A 22 13.73 3.93 -8.49
N ILE A 23 12.78 4.40 -7.68
CA ILE A 23 11.84 3.54 -6.97
C ILE A 23 10.80 3.03 -7.99
N ARG A 24 10.76 1.70 -8.15
CA ARG A 24 9.93 1.04 -9.18
C ARG A 24 8.76 0.24 -8.63
N ALA A 25 8.75 -0.04 -7.33
CA ALA A 25 7.67 -0.69 -6.60
C ALA A 25 7.79 -0.33 -5.11
N ALA A 26 6.69 -0.42 -4.36
CA ALA A 26 6.69 -0.13 -2.93
C ALA A 26 5.82 -1.11 -2.14
N VAL A 27 6.26 -1.40 -0.92
CA VAL A 27 5.44 -2.05 0.13
C VAL A 27 5.32 -1.02 1.25
N LEU A 28 4.09 -0.71 1.63
CA LEU A 28 3.77 0.32 2.63
C LEU A 28 2.94 -0.32 3.75
N GLY A 29 3.30 -0.04 5.00
CA GLY A 29 2.53 -0.39 6.17
C GLY A 29 2.57 0.78 7.15
N GLY A 30 1.67 0.80 8.13
CA GLY A 30 1.76 1.79 9.19
C GLY A 30 1.44 3.24 8.74
N CYS A 31 0.60 3.43 7.73
CA CYS A 31 0.37 4.72 7.07
C CYS A 31 -1.00 5.31 7.44
N PHE A 32 -1.02 6.61 7.78
CA PHE A 32 -2.25 7.32 8.12
C PHE A 32 -2.89 7.93 6.87
N GLY A 33 -4.22 7.83 6.75
CA GLY A 33 -5.01 8.40 5.65
C GLY A 33 -5.34 9.88 5.82
N THR A 34 -4.42 10.72 6.28
CA THR A 34 -4.67 12.17 6.38
C THR A 34 -4.73 12.80 4.98
N GLU A 35 -5.53 13.85 4.77
CA GLU A 35 -5.73 14.44 3.45
C GLU A 35 -4.42 14.80 2.71
N PRO A 36 -3.39 15.38 3.37
CA PRO A 36 -2.10 15.63 2.69
C PRO A 36 -1.43 14.34 2.18
N VAL A 37 -1.50 13.25 2.96
CA VAL A 37 -0.95 11.95 2.56
C VAL A 37 -1.78 11.35 1.43
N LEU A 38 -3.11 11.43 1.49
CA LEU A 38 -4.01 10.97 0.43
C LEU A 38 -3.75 11.71 -0.89
N ALA A 39 -3.54 13.02 -0.85
CA ALA A 39 -3.24 13.83 -2.04
C ALA A 39 -1.92 13.41 -2.71
N LEU A 40 -0.93 13.00 -1.94
CA LEU A 40 0.32 12.44 -2.47
C LEU A 40 0.13 11.01 -2.98
N ALA A 41 -0.62 10.17 -2.26
CA ALA A 41 -0.90 8.80 -2.67
C ALA A 41 -1.57 8.72 -4.06
N ARG A 42 -2.46 9.67 -4.38
CA ARG A 42 -3.08 9.81 -5.70
C ARG A 42 -2.09 9.96 -6.86
N GLN A 43 -0.88 10.47 -6.58
CA GLN A 43 0.16 10.69 -7.58
C GLN A 43 1.09 9.48 -7.76
N VAL A 44 1.03 8.51 -6.84
CA VAL A 44 1.85 7.30 -6.91
C VAL A 44 1.27 6.33 -7.94
N THR A 45 2.02 6.08 -9.01
CA THR A 45 1.61 5.24 -10.15
C THR A 45 2.42 3.96 -10.32
N ILE A 46 3.47 3.77 -9.52
CA ILE A 46 4.23 2.52 -9.45
C ILE A 46 3.40 1.42 -8.75
N PRO A 47 3.71 0.13 -8.93
CA PRO A 47 3.08 -0.93 -8.15
C PRO A 47 3.22 -0.74 -6.63
N VAL A 48 2.13 -0.95 -5.89
CA VAL A 48 2.08 -0.77 -4.42
C VAL A 48 1.42 -1.95 -3.73
N GLU A 49 2.07 -2.51 -2.71
CA GLU A 49 1.43 -3.37 -1.72
C GLU A 49 1.18 -2.56 -0.43
N VAL A 50 -0.01 -2.67 0.14
CA VAL A 50 -0.35 -2.08 1.44
C VAL A 50 -0.59 -3.20 2.46
N ILE A 51 0.11 -3.15 3.58
CA ILE A 51 -0.08 -4.05 4.73
C ILE A 51 -0.96 -3.35 5.76
N LEU A 52 -2.08 -3.98 6.10
CA LEU A 52 -3.08 -3.47 7.05
C LEU A 52 -3.21 -4.43 8.23
N SER A 53 -2.97 -3.91 9.43
CA SER A 53 -3.30 -4.57 10.69
C SER A 53 -4.79 -4.36 10.99
N TRP A 54 -5.56 -5.43 11.06
CA TRP A 54 -7.03 -5.38 11.07
C TRP A 54 -7.60 -4.75 12.34
N ASP A 55 -6.93 -4.92 13.47
CA ASP A 55 -7.39 -4.53 14.81
C ASP A 55 -6.48 -3.45 15.42
N ASP A 56 -5.78 -2.71 14.58
CA ASP A 56 -4.85 -1.66 15.01
C ASP A 56 -5.60 -0.47 15.64
N PRO A 57 -5.33 -0.15 16.93
CA PRO A 57 -5.95 0.98 17.61
C PRO A 57 -5.26 2.32 17.29
N GLU A 58 -4.03 2.31 16.77
CA GLU A 58 -3.25 3.49 16.41
C GLU A 58 -3.54 3.92 14.97
N LEU A 59 -3.78 2.94 14.09
CA LEU A 59 -4.15 3.12 12.70
C LEU A 59 -5.47 2.44 12.42
N ASP A 60 -6.55 3.19 12.55
CA ASP A 60 -7.87 2.62 12.36
C ASP A 60 -8.06 2.11 10.92
N ARG A 61 -8.72 0.96 10.82
CA ARG A 61 -8.98 0.26 9.56
C ARG A 61 -9.56 1.18 8.46
N PRO A 62 -10.57 2.04 8.72
CA PRO A 62 -11.08 2.97 7.71
C PRO A 62 -10.00 3.88 7.10
N SER A 63 -9.08 4.42 7.90
CA SER A 63 -8.00 5.27 7.40
C SER A 63 -7.03 4.50 6.49
N GLY A 64 -6.68 3.26 6.87
CA GLY A 64 -5.83 2.40 6.04
C GLY A 64 -6.49 2.06 4.69
N LEU A 65 -7.80 1.78 4.68
CA LEU A 65 -8.56 1.53 3.47
C LEU A 65 -8.68 2.78 2.59
N ALA A 66 -8.93 3.94 3.18
CA ALA A 66 -8.99 5.22 2.45
C ALA A 66 -7.67 5.55 1.76
N LEU A 67 -6.54 5.25 2.41
CA LEU A 67 -5.22 5.40 1.79
C LEU A 67 -5.02 4.43 0.62
N PHE A 68 -5.40 3.16 0.80
CA PHE A 68 -5.35 2.17 -0.27
C PHE A 68 -6.16 2.62 -1.49
N ASP A 69 -7.38 3.09 -1.28
CA ASP A 69 -8.26 3.60 -2.32
C ASP A 69 -7.65 4.81 -3.04
N ALA A 70 -7.00 5.71 -2.30
CA ALA A 70 -6.41 6.93 -2.84
C ALA A 70 -5.22 6.68 -3.79
N PHE A 71 -4.50 5.55 -3.67
CA PHE A 71 -3.36 5.28 -4.56
C PHE A 71 -3.77 5.32 -6.04
N GLY A 72 -3.05 6.12 -6.83
CA GLY A 72 -3.22 6.23 -8.28
C GLY A 72 -2.67 5.05 -9.09
N SER A 73 -2.07 4.08 -8.41
CA SER A 73 -1.48 2.90 -9.02
C SER A 73 -2.57 1.95 -9.53
N PRO A 74 -2.50 1.51 -10.80
CA PRO A 74 -3.36 0.44 -11.31
C PRO A 74 -2.94 -0.93 -10.77
N ASP A 75 -1.70 -1.06 -10.31
CA ASP A 75 -1.07 -2.29 -9.84
C ASP A 75 -0.94 -2.26 -8.31
N LYS A 76 -2.07 -2.21 -7.61
CA LYS A 76 -2.11 -2.14 -6.14
C LYS A 76 -2.76 -3.36 -5.49
N THR A 77 -2.15 -3.84 -4.40
CA THR A 77 -2.63 -4.97 -3.61
C THR A 77 -2.76 -4.59 -2.14
N LEU A 78 -3.86 -4.99 -1.50
CA LEU A 78 -4.04 -4.85 -0.05
C LEU A 78 -3.88 -6.23 0.60
N ARG A 79 -3.07 -6.27 1.66
CA ARG A 79 -2.85 -7.45 2.49
C ARG A 79 -3.24 -7.10 3.91
N ALA A 80 -4.12 -7.91 4.48
CA ALA A 80 -4.63 -7.67 5.82
C ALA A 80 -4.42 -8.89 6.71
N HIS A 81 -4.07 -8.64 7.97
CA HIS A 81 -3.92 -9.66 9.00
C HIS A 81 -4.64 -9.25 10.27
N VAL A 82 -5.16 -10.23 11.02
CA VAL A 82 -5.72 -10.01 12.37
C VAL A 82 -4.60 -9.63 13.34
N GLY A 83 -4.85 -8.66 14.22
CA GLY A 83 -3.87 -8.14 15.17
C GLY A 83 -3.63 -6.62 15.04
N GLY A 84 -2.93 -6.07 16.03
CA GLY A 84 -2.59 -4.65 16.11
C GLY A 84 -1.23 -4.28 15.51
N HIS A 85 -0.87 -3.01 15.64
CA HIS A 85 0.27 -2.36 15.00
C HIS A 85 1.61 -3.12 15.09
N HIS A 86 1.86 -3.74 16.25
CA HIS A 86 3.11 -4.45 16.54
C HIS A 86 3.00 -5.97 16.41
N GLN A 87 1.91 -6.47 15.82
CA GLN A 87 1.57 -7.88 15.72
C GLN A 87 1.57 -8.37 14.28
N VAL A 88 2.36 -7.72 13.41
CA VAL A 88 2.50 -8.12 12.01
C VAL A 88 3.14 -9.52 11.93
N PRO A 89 2.41 -10.53 11.41
CA PRO A 89 2.95 -11.89 11.29
C PRO A 89 4.16 -11.94 10.35
N TRP A 90 5.13 -12.81 10.65
CA TRP A 90 6.33 -12.95 9.81
C TRP A 90 6.02 -13.34 8.36
N VAL A 91 4.94 -14.09 8.12
CA VAL A 91 4.48 -14.43 6.78
C VAL A 91 4.20 -13.18 5.94
N GLU A 92 3.83 -12.04 6.55
CA GLU A 92 3.63 -10.80 5.79
C GLU A 92 4.93 -10.34 5.12
N VAL A 93 6.07 -10.50 5.79
CA VAL A 93 7.41 -10.16 5.26
C VAL A 93 7.74 -11.01 4.03
N GLU A 94 7.63 -12.34 4.14
CA GLU A 94 7.95 -13.26 3.03
C GLU A 94 7.11 -12.95 1.79
N GLN A 95 5.86 -12.60 1.99
CA GLN A 95 4.96 -12.29 0.91
C GLN A 95 5.22 -10.90 0.30
N SER A 96 5.63 -9.92 1.10
CA SER A 96 6.11 -8.63 0.59
C SER A 96 7.39 -8.76 -0.23
N GLU A 97 8.30 -9.65 0.15
CA GLU A 97 9.45 -10.00 -0.69
C GLU A 97 9.01 -10.55 -2.04
N ARG A 98 8.05 -11.49 -2.05
CA ARG A 98 7.48 -12.03 -3.31
C ARG A 98 6.84 -10.95 -4.18
N PHE A 99 6.13 -10.00 -3.58
CA PHE A 99 5.55 -8.87 -4.31
C PHE A 99 6.63 -8.02 -4.99
N LEU A 100 7.70 -7.68 -4.25
CA LEU A 100 8.82 -6.90 -4.78
C LEU A 100 9.56 -7.67 -5.87
N GLU A 101 9.86 -8.94 -5.66
CA GLU A 101 10.47 -9.81 -6.68
C GLU A 101 9.64 -9.85 -7.97
N TRP A 102 8.32 -9.97 -7.84
CA TRP A 102 7.41 -9.97 -8.98
C TRP A 102 7.45 -8.64 -9.74
N CYS A 103 7.37 -7.51 -9.04
CA CYS A 103 7.43 -6.19 -9.67
C CYS A 103 8.78 -5.92 -10.35
N LEU A 104 9.88 -6.15 -9.63
CA LEU A 104 11.24 -5.81 -10.07
C LEU A 104 11.74 -6.72 -11.19
N ALA A 105 11.21 -7.94 -11.29
CA ALA A 105 11.45 -8.82 -12.44
C ALA A 105 10.66 -8.42 -13.71
N GLY A 106 9.99 -7.26 -13.71
CA GLY A 106 9.22 -6.76 -14.87
C GLY A 106 7.88 -7.45 -15.08
N ARG A 107 7.42 -8.25 -14.12
CA ARG A 107 6.09 -8.88 -14.15
C ARG A 107 4.99 -7.95 -13.62
N GLY A 108 5.39 -6.81 -13.06
CA GLY A 108 4.60 -5.87 -12.25
C GLY A 108 3.38 -5.19 -12.89
N ALA A 109 3.16 -5.34 -14.19
CA ALA A 109 1.98 -4.79 -14.85
C ALA A 109 0.87 -5.84 -14.82
N TRP A 110 -0.16 -5.63 -14.01
CA TRP A 110 -1.43 -6.33 -14.13
C TRP A 110 -1.99 -6.08 -15.53
N ARG A 111 -1.73 -7.02 -16.44
CA ARG A 111 -2.49 -7.18 -17.66
C ARG A 111 -3.73 -7.95 -17.24
N GLY A 112 -4.81 -7.23 -16.91
CA GLY A 112 -6.05 -7.86 -16.47
C GLY A 112 -6.42 -9.04 -17.35
N VAL A 113 -7.02 -10.08 -16.76
CA VAL A 113 -7.65 -11.14 -17.53
C VAL A 113 -8.66 -10.44 -18.43
N ALA A 114 -8.43 -10.43 -19.74
CA ALA A 114 -9.46 -10.02 -20.68
C ALA A 114 -10.65 -10.93 -20.41
N SER A 115 -11.75 -10.37 -19.92
CA SER A 115 -13.01 -11.08 -19.90
C SER A 115 -13.31 -11.42 -21.36
N ASP A 116 -13.05 -12.65 -21.74
CA ASP A 116 -13.63 -13.27 -22.92
C ASP A 116 -15.14 -13.14 -22.74
N GLY A 117 -15.72 -12.23 -23.52
CA GLY A 117 -17.14 -11.89 -23.51
C GLY A 117 -18.04 -13.02 -24.00
N SER A 118 -17.87 -14.24 -23.49
CA SER A 118 -18.79 -15.36 -23.67
C SER A 118 -19.61 -15.54 -22.39
N GLY A 119 -20.44 -14.54 -22.10
CA GLY A 119 -21.61 -14.68 -21.25
C GLY A 119 -22.86 -14.54 -22.11
N THR A 120 -23.21 -15.61 -22.83
CA THR A 120 -24.57 -15.84 -23.34
C THR A 120 -25.40 -16.53 -22.28
#